data_AF-A0A7K7LUE4-F1
#
_entry.id   AF-A0A7K7LUE4-F1
#
_cell.length_a   1.000
_cell.length_b   1.000
_cell.length_c   1.000
_cell.angle_alpha   90.00
_cell.angle_beta   90.00
_cell.angle_gamma   90.00
#
_symmetry.space_group_name_H-M   'P 1'
#
loop_
_entity.id
_entity.type
_entity.pdbx_description
1 polymer ?
#
loop_
_entity_poly.entity_id
_entity_poly.type
_entity_poly.pdbx_seq_one_letter_code
_entity_poly.pdbx_strand_id
1 'polypeptide(L)'
;GGKLFQVLLGAHSLTEPEPHKRLYQVRAQFPHPGSNIHNNKDDLLLLQLEEKAELNSDVQVLPFQREDRDVAADTVCEVAGWGTTDHSGTRPDKLHQVERPVISRDVCNHRTRHDGTVTHNMMCTDSRRKDTCKGDSGGPLVCGGVAEGVVTAGSRVCGNYKKPAIYTRIAPYAAWIDGVMASADGEGDTR
;
A
#
# COMPACT_ATOMS: atom_id res chain seq x y z
N GLY A 1 17.70 17.33 -14.10
CA GLY A 1 17.73 15.85 -14.21
C GLY A 1 16.46 15.31 -13.62
N GLY A 2 15.62 14.68 -14.45
CA GLY A 2 14.37 14.08 -13.97
C GLY A 2 14.67 12.93 -13.01
N LYS A 3 13.95 12.86 -11.88
CA LYS A 3 14.05 11.69 -10.98
C LYS A 3 13.55 10.47 -11.76
N LEU A 4 14.41 9.48 -11.95
CA LEU A 4 14.03 8.17 -12.45
C LEU A 4 13.26 7.45 -11.33
N PHE A 5 12.00 7.09 -11.59
CA PHE A 5 11.21 6.24 -10.71
C PHE A 5 11.42 4.79 -11.13
N GLN A 6 11.67 3.92 -10.15
CA GLN A 6 11.98 2.53 -10.37
C GLN A 6 11.21 1.66 -9.37
N VAL A 7 10.93 0.42 -9.75
CA VAL A 7 10.28 -0.58 -8.90
C VAL A 7 11.22 -1.77 -8.75
N LEU A 8 11.53 -2.16 -7.52
CA LEU A 8 12.33 -3.34 -7.21
C LEU A 8 11.39 -4.51 -6.90
N LEU A 9 11.49 -5.59 -7.66
CA LEU A 9 10.73 -6.82 -7.45
C LEU A 9 11.65 -7.99 -7.10
N GLY A 10 11.09 -9.04 -6.47
CA GLY A 10 11.83 -10.26 -6.11
C GLY A 10 12.84 -10.05 -4.99
N ALA A 11 12.63 -9.03 -4.15
CA ALA A 11 13.58 -8.61 -3.13
C ALA A 11 13.12 -8.99 -1.71
N HIS A 12 14.04 -9.52 -0.91
CA HIS A 12 13.91 -9.55 0.55
C HIS A 12 14.88 -8.54 1.19
N SER A 13 16.16 -8.59 0.83
CA SER A 13 17.18 -7.58 1.17
C SER A 13 17.24 -6.49 0.11
N LEU A 14 17.40 -5.23 0.53
CA LEU A 14 17.61 -4.11 -0.39
C LEU A 14 19.05 -4.12 -0.94
N THR A 15 20.04 -4.50 -0.14
CA THR A 15 21.46 -4.41 -0.52
C THR A 15 22.08 -5.71 -1.03
N GLU A 16 21.65 -6.88 -0.53
CA GLU A 16 22.30 -8.16 -0.84
C GLU A 16 21.85 -8.73 -2.19
N PRO A 17 22.73 -9.34 -3.01
CA PRO A 17 22.33 -9.96 -4.27
C PRO A 17 21.34 -11.12 -4.04
N GLU A 18 20.27 -11.17 -4.85
CA GLU A 18 19.23 -12.21 -4.78
C GLU A 18 18.88 -12.68 -6.21
N PRO A 19 18.66 -13.99 -6.46
CA PRO A 19 18.57 -14.54 -7.81
C PRO A 19 17.49 -13.93 -8.71
N HIS A 20 16.34 -13.56 -8.13
CA HIS A 20 15.21 -12.99 -8.86
C HIS A 20 15.02 -11.49 -8.60
N LYS A 21 15.94 -10.85 -7.85
CA LYS A 21 15.84 -9.43 -7.54
C LYS A 21 16.16 -8.59 -8.77
N ARG A 22 15.19 -7.80 -9.22
CA ARG A 22 15.35 -6.95 -10.41
C ARG A 22 14.71 -5.58 -10.22
N LEU A 23 15.43 -4.57 -10.69
CA LEU A 23 15.00 -3.18 -10.70
C LEU A 23 14.42 -2.85 -12.08
N TYR A 24 13.16 -2.46 -12.12
CA TYR A 24 12.42 -2.11 -13.33
C TYR A 24 12.28 -0.59 -13.44
N GLN A 25 12.42 -0.05 -14.65
CA GLN A 25 12.09 1.34 -14.93
C GLN A 25 10.58 1.53 -15.00
N VAL A 26 10.11 2.71 -14.60
CA VAL A 26 8.70 3.10 -14.73
C VAL A 26 8.52 3.92 -16.00
N ARG A 27 7.67 3.42 -16.91
CA ARG A 27 7.26 4.11 -18.15
C ARG A 27 6.28 5.23 -17.87
N ALA A 28 5.28 4.97 -17.02
CA ALA A 28 4.22 5.92 -16.74
C ALA A 28 3.70 5.81 -15.31
N GLN A 29 3.19 6.93 -14.81
CA GLN A 29 2.64 7.09 -13.46
C GLN A 29 1.21 7.60 -13.58
N PHE A 30 0.27 6.93 -12.92
CA PHE A 30 -1.14 7.27 -12.94
C PHE A 30 -1.62 7.50 -11.50
N PRO A 31 -1.40 8.70 -10.92
CA PRO A 31 -2.02 9.04 -9.65
C PRO A 31 -3.53 9.09 -9.82
N HIS A 32 -4.28 8.65 -8.81
CA HIS A 32 -5.73 8.76 -8.86
C HIS A 32 -6.14 10.25 -9.00
N PRO A 33 -7.09 10.62 -9.88
CA PRO A 33 -7.45 12.02 -10.13
C PRO A 33 -7.96 12.79 -8.90
N GLY A 34 -8.53 12.08 -7.93
CA GLY A 34 -8.98 12.64 -6.65
C GLY A 34 -7.88 12.83 -5.60
N SER A 35 -6.67 12.29 -5.84
CA SER A 35 -5.55 12.40 -4.90
C SER A 35 -5.16 13.86 -4.66
N ASN A 36 -4.83 14.18 -3.40
CA ASN A 36 -4.51 15.54 -3.00
C ASN A 36 -3.41 15.56 -1.94
N ILE A 37 -2.33 16.31 -2.18
CA ILE A 37 -1.16 16.37 -1.29
C ILE A 37 -1.47 16.89 0.14
N HIS A 38 -2.62 17.53 0.35
CA HIS A 38 -3.03 18.10 1.62
C HIS A 38 -3.91 17.18 2.46
N ASN A 39 -4.30 16.00 1.94
CA ASN A 39 -5.07 15.01 2.68
C ASN A 39 -4.71 13.59 2.22
N ASN A 40 -5.35 12.59 2.83
CA ASN A 40 -5.05 11.18 2.55
C ASN A 40 -6.16 10.51 1.71
N LYS A 41 -7.08 11.29 1.11
CA LYS A 41 -8.18 10.75 0.32
C LYS A 41 -7.70 10.36 -1.06
N ASP A 42 -8.26 9.28 -1.58
CA ASP A 42 -7.96 8.75 -2.91
C ASP A 42 -6.46 8.56 -3.16
N ASP A 43 -5.71 8.20 -2.11
CA ASP A 43 -4.27 8.10 -2.11
C ASP A 43 -3.84 6.76 -2.74
N LEU A 44 -3.87 6.72 -4.07
CA LEU A 44 -3.47 5.59 -4.92
C LEU A 44 -2.64 6.07 -6.11
N LEU A 45 -1.66 5.26 -6.49
CA LEU A 45 -0.79 5.46 -7.64
C LEU A 45 -0.57 4.13 -8.35
N LEU A 46 -0.88 4.08 -9.66
CA LEU A 46 -0.50 2.97 -10.51
C LEU A 46 0.81 3.31 -11.25
N LEU A 47 1.73 2.34 -11.28
CA LEU A 47 3.02 2.46 -11.95
C LEU A 47 3.07 1.43 -13.09
N GLN A 48 3.18 1.91 -14.33
CA GLN A 48 3.40 1.05 -15.48
C GLN A 48 4.90 0.84 -15.66
N LEU A 49 5.35 -0.41 -15.57
CA LEU A 49 6.72 -0.78 -15.87
C LEU A 49 7.02 -0.62 -17.36
N GLU A 50 8.27 -0.31 -17.70
CA GLU A 50 8.70 -0.20 -19.10
C GLU A 50 8.67 -1.54 -19.84
N GLU A 51 8.81 -2.64 -19.11
CA GLU A 51 8.70 -4.01 -19.60
C GLU A 51 7.88 -4.86 -18.62
N LYS A 52 7.30 -5.96 -19.10
CA LYS A 52 6.55 -6.89 -18.25
C LYS A 52 7.49 -7.54 -17.23
N ALA A 53 7.04 -7.64 -15.98
CA ALA A 53 7.77 -8.36 -14.96
C ALA A 53 7.80 -9.86 -15.23
N GLU A 54 8.96 -10.49 -15.02
CA GLU A 54 9.12 -11.94 -15.11
C GLU A 54 8.58 -12.60 -13.83
N LEU A 55 7.45 -13.29 -13.94
CA LEU A 55 6.85 -14.00 -12.80
C LEU A 55 7.61 -15.29 -12.50
N ASN A 56 7.82 -15.58 -11.21
CA ASN A 56 8.57 -16.73 -10.71
C ASN A 56 8.16 -17.07 -9.26
N SER A 57 8.99 -17.81 -8.53
CA SER A 57 8.72 -18.17 -7.13
C SER A 57 8.70 -16.97 -6.17
N ASP A 58 9.42 -15.90 -6.51
CA ASP A 58 9.65 -14.72 -5.65
C ASP A 58 8.95 -13.46 -6.21
N VAL A 59 8.37 -13.56 -7.41
CA VAL A 59 7.61 -12.50 -8.08
C VAL A 59 6.28 -13.06 -8.56
N GLN A 60 5.20 -12.70 -7.86
CA GLN A 60 3.83 -13.15 -8.17
C GLN A 60 2.85 -11.99 -8.07
N VAL A 61 1.72 -12.12 -8.76
CA VAL A 61 0.62 -11.15 -8.69
C VAL A 61 -0.30 -11.52 -7.53
N LEU A 62 -0.52 -10.57 -6.63
CA LEU A 62 -1.47 -10.70 -5.54
C LEU A 62 -2.88 -10.27 -6.02
N PRO A 63 -3.92 -11.12 -5.91
CA PRO A 63 -5.28 -10.67 -6.17
C PRO A 63 -5.68 -9.56 -5.20
N PHE A 64 -6.48 -8.61 -5.67
CA PHE A 64 -7.02 -7.54 -4.84
C PHE A 64 -8.54 -7.67 -4.73
N GLN A 65 -9.09 -7.13 -3.64
CA GLN A 65 -10.51 -7.15 -3.40
C GLN A 65 -11.26 -6.32 -4.44
N ARG A 66 -12.25 -6.93 -5.10
CA ARG A 66 -13.10 -6.25 -6.09
C ARG A 66 -14.50 -5.96 -5.56
N GLU A 67 -14.98 -6.75 -4.59
CA GLU A 67 -16.27 -6.52 -3.98
C GLU A 67 -16.15 -5.39 -2.96
N ASP A 68 -16.95 -4.33 -3.13
CA ASP A 68 -16.99 -3.22 -2.19
C ASP A 68 -17.70 -3.62 -0.89
N ARG A 69 -16.94 -4.27 -0.02
CA ARG A 69 -17.33 -4.62 1.34
C ARG A 69 -16.26 -4.24 2.35
N ASP A 70 -16.70 -3.90 3.56
CA ASP A 70 -15.77 -3.70 4.67
C ASP A 70 -15.20 -5.05 5.12
N VAL A 71 -13.93 -5.05 5.53
CA VAL A 71 -13.35 -6.16 6.28
C VAL A 71 -13.87 -6.10 7.71
N ALA A 72 -14.35 -7.24 8.22
CA ALA A 72 -14.90 -7.30 9.57
C ALA A 72 -13.84 -6.92 10.63
N ALA A 73 -14.28 -6.26 11.71
CA ALA A 73 -13.41 -5.98 12.85
C ALA A 73 -12.83 -7.29 13.41
N ASP A 74 -11.65 -7.20 14.01
CA ASP A 74 -10.86 -8.31 14.56
C ASP A 74 -10.32 -9.30 13.53
N THR A 75 -10.64 -9.14 12.23
CA THR A 75 -9.93 -9.85 11.16
C THR A 75 -8.45 -9.48 11.19
N VAL A 76 -7.59 -10.48 11.32
CA VAL A 76 -6.13 -10.29 11.32
C VAL A 76 -5.67 -10.18 9.88
N CYS A 77 -4.98 -9.09 9.58
CA CYS A 77 -4.39 -8.83 8.28
C CYS A 77 -2.89 -8.59 8.43
N GLU A 78 -2.16 -8.85 7.36
CA GLU A 78 -0.72 -8.73 7.28
C GLU A 78 -0.35 -7.47 6.48
N VAL A 79 0.71 -6.80 6.93
CA VAL A 79 1.36 -5.73 6.17
C VAL A 79 2.86 -5.94 6.24
N ALA A 80 3.52 -5.76 5.10
CA ALA A 80 4.96 -5.90 4.96
C ALA A 80 5.57 -4.64 4.34
N GLY A 81 6.79 -4.31 4.75
CA GLY A 81 7.51 -3.15 4.24
C GLY A 81 8.94 -3.01 4.78
N TRP A 82 9.67 -2.07 4.18
CA TRP A 82 11.03 -1.66 4.57
C TRP A 82 11.00 -0.29 5.29
N GLY A 83 9.87 0.08 5.89
CA GLY A 83 9.74 1.28 6.69
C GLY A 83 10.54 1.21 7.99
N THR A 84 10.59 2.34 8.69
CA THR A 84 11.40 2.48 9.90
C THR A 84 10.92 1.57 11.03
N THR A 85 11.84 0.82 11.66
CA THR A 85 11.51 -0.18 12.69
C THR A 85 11.48 0.37 14.12
N ASP A 86 11.95 1.61 14.32
CA ASP A 86 11.98 2.27 15.61
C ASP A 86 11.76 3.79 15.50
N HIS A 87 11.64 4.45 16.66
CA HIS A 87 11.42 5.89 16.73
C HIS A 87 12.67 6.73 16.40
N SER A 88 13.87 6.12 16.35
CA SER A 88 15.09 6.77 15.85
C SER A 88 15.15 6.83 14.33
N GLY A 89 14.27 6.10 13.64
CA GLY A 89 14.20 6.09 12.18
C GLY A 89 15.14 5.07 11.52
N THR A 90 15.53 4.02 12.24
CA THR A 90 16.33 2.91 11.67
C THR A 90 15.60 2.30 10.50
N ARG A 91 16.28 2.19 9.34
CA ARG A 91 15.75 1.56 8.13
C ARG A 91 16.29 0.14 8.02
N PRO A 92 15.43 -0.89 7.93
CA PRO A 92 15.88 -2.25 7.79
C PRO A 92 16.37 -2.51 6.36
N ASP A 93 17.39 -3.35 6.23
CA ASP A 93 17.79 -3.88 4.92
C ASP A 93 16.81 -4.93 4.41
N LYS A 94 16.32 -5.80 5.32
CA LYS A 94 15.42 -6.90 5.00
C LYS A 94 13.96 -6.52 5.17
N LEU A 95 13.08 -7.17 4.43
CA LEU A 95 11.62 -6.97 4.53
C LEU A 95 11.15 -7.37 5.94
N HIS A 96 10.37 -6.51 6.57
CA HIS A 96 9.66 -6.81 7.81
C HIS A 96 8.17 -6.99 7.55
N GLN A 97 7.51 -7.77 8.42
CA GLN A 97 6.06 -7.94 8.38
C GLN A 97 5.46 -7.81 9.78
N VAL A 98 4.17 -7.48 9.82
CA VAL A 98 3.39 -7.47 11.05
C VAL A 98 1.93 -7.81 10.79
N GLU A 99 1.37 -8.60 11.69
CA GLU A 99 -0.07 -8.91 11.73
C GLU A 99 -0.80 -7.95 12.67
N ARG A 100 -1.85 -7.30 12.18
CA ARG A 100 -2.68 -6.39 12.96
C ARG A 100 -4.17 -6.64 12.72
N PRO A 101 -5.00 -6.61 13.77
CA PRO A 101 -6.44 -6.72 13.62
C PRO A 101 -7.02 -5.45 13.01
N VAL A 102 -7.98 -5.63 12.10
CA VAL A 102 -8.86 -4.56 11.60
C VAL A 102 -9.70 -4.02 12.77
N ILE A 103 -9.87 -2.70 12.81
CA ILE A 103 -10.80 -2.05 13.72
C ILE A 103 -11.94 -1.42 12.91
N SER A 104 -13.14 -1.35 13.50
CA SER A 104 -14.28 -0.73 12.82
C SER A 104 -14.01 0.76 12.53
N ARG A 105 -14.63 1.27 11.46
CA ARG A 105 -14.51 2.67 11.06
C ARG A 105 -15.00 3.61 12.16
N ASP A 106 -16.07 3.27 12.87
CA ASP A 106 -16.59 4.05 14.00
C ASP A 106 -15.57 4.17 15.12
N VAL A 107 -14.93 3.05 15.47
CA VAL A 107 -13.87 3.01 16.48
C VAL A 107 -12.67 3.83 16.01
N CYS A 108 -12.33 3.78 14.71
CA CYS A 108 -11.26 4.58 14.12
C CYS A 108 -11.58 6.10 14.12
N ASN A 109 -12.84 6.45 13.87
CA ASN A 109 -13.35 7.82 13.82
C ASN A 109 -13.75 8.41 15.17
N HIS A 110 -13.65 7.66 16.26
CA HIS A 110 -13.91 8.19 17.59
C HIS A 110 -13.16 9.52 17.81
N ARG A 111 -13.78 10.45 18.53
CA ARG A 111 -13.25 11.82 18.78
C ARG A 111 -11.81 11.84 19.31
N THR A 112 -11.44 10.84 20.11
CA THR A 112 -10.08 10.73 20.66
C THR A 112 -9.06 10.10 19.70
N ARG A 113 -9.46 9.81 18.46
CA ARG A 113 -8.64 9.15 17.45
C ARG A 113 -8.47 10.01 16.20
N HIS A 114 -9.22 9.69 15.13
CA HIS A 114 -9.20 10.43 13.87
C HIS A 114 -10.40 11.36 13.69
N ASP A 115 -11.29 11.44 14.69
CA ASP A 115 -12.33 12.49 14.80
C ASP A 115 -13.12 12.70 13.50
N GLY A 116 -13.68 11.61 12.97
CA GLY A 116 -14.52 11.62 11.77
C GLY A 116 -13.81 11.77 10.42
N THR A 117 -12.47 11.82 10.38
CA THR A 117 -11.73 12.03 9.11
C THR A 117 -11.60 10.78 8.24
N VAL A 118 -11.78 9.58 8.79
CA VAL A 118 -11.67 8.30 8.05
C VAL A 118 -12.94 8.08 7.26
N THR A 119 -12.81 8.03 5.93
CA THR A 119 -13.95 7.94 5.01
C THR A 119 -14.37 6.49 4.73
N HIS A 120 -15.45 6.30 3.96
CA HIS A 120 -15.87 4.99 3.46
C HIS A 120 -14.80 4.30 2.59
N ASN A 121 -13.99 5.08 1.87
CA ASN A 121 -12.90 4.58 1.02
C ASN A 121 -11.64 4.23 1.82
N MET A 122 -11.70 4.31 3.15
CA MET A 122 -10.59 4.02 4.06
C MET A 122 -10.98 2.94 5.05
N MET A 123 -9.97 2.25 5.56
CA MET A 123 -10.08 1.30 6.67
C MET A 123 -8.92 1.47 7.65
N CYS A 124 -9.01 0.83 8.81
CA CYS A 124 -8.01 0.97 9.84
C CYS A 124 -7.64 -0.36 10.49
N THR A 125 -6.41 -0.45 10.98
CA THR A 125 -5.95 -1.50 11.89
C THR A 125 -5.54 -0.90 13.23
N ASP A 126 -5.55 -1.71 14.30
CA ASP A 126 -4.98 -1.28 15.57
C ASP A 126 -3.47 -0.99 15.41
N SER A 127 -3.00 0.11 15.97
CA SER A 127 -1.61 0.58 15.90
C SER A 127 -0.86 0.49 17.24
N ARG A 128 -1.46 -0.13 18.27
CA ARG A 128 -0.84 -0.23 19.59
C ARG A 128 0.47 -1.02 19.54
N ARG A 129 1.60 -0.33 19.79
CA ARG A 129 2.99 -0.88 19.86
C ARG A 129 3.53 -1.51 18.56
N LYS A 130 2.67 -2.09 17.72
CA LYS A 130 2.96 -2.71 16.43
C LYS A 130 2.18 -1.96 15.35
N ASP A 131 2.85 -1.51 14.31
CA ASP A 131 2.28 -0.53 13.39
C ASP A 131 3.09 -0.41 12.10
N THR A 132 2.47 0.12 11.05
CA THR A 132 3.19 0.66 9.88
C THR A 132 3.79 2.01 10.22
N CYS A 133 4.88 2.38 9.55
CA CYS A 133 5.58 3.63 9.80
C CYS A 133 6.19 4.25 8.53
N LYS A 134 7.11 5.21 8.72
CA LYS A 134 7.70 5.98 7.63
C LYS A 134 8.43 5.06 6.67
N GLY A 135 8.00 5.04 5.41
CA GLY A 135 8.54 4.17 4.37
C GLY A 135 7.67 2.96 4.01
N ASP A 136 6.62 2.68 4.79
CA ASP A 136 5.66 1.61 4.46
C ASP A 136 4.50 2.07 3.56
N SER A 137 4.37 3.38 3.33
CA SER A 137 3.36 3.97 2.46
C SER A 137 3.42 3.38 1.05
N GLY A 138 2.25 3.02 0.50
CA GLY A 138 2.13 2.28 -0.76
C GLY A 138 2.18 0.75 -0.61
N GLY A 139 2.59 0.23 0.56
CA GLY A 139 2.57 -1.21 0.83
C GLY A 139 1.14 -1.77 0.95
N PRO A 140 0.91 -3.06 0.61
CA PRO A 140 -0.40 -3.68 0.69
C PRO A 140 -0.74 -4.12 2.12
N LEU A 141 -2.00 -3.94 2.51
CA LEU A 141 -2.64 -4.66 3.60
C LEU A 141 -3.36 -5.88 3.03
N VAL A 142 -2.94 -7.07 3.48
CA VAL A 142 -3.40 -8.35 2.95
C VAL A 142 -4.23 -9.07 4.01
N CYS A 143 -5.47 -9.42 3.68
CA CYS A 143 -6.35 -10.19 4.57
C CYS A 143 -6.73 -11.48 3.86
N GLY A 144 -6.40 -12.64 4.44
CA GLY A 144 -6.72 -13.95 3.84
C GLY A 144 -6.13 -14.15 2.44
N GLY A 145 -4.93 -13.61 2.17
CA GLY A 145 -4.25 -13.73 0.87
C GLY A 145 -4.77 -12.80 -0.24
N VAL A 146 -5.64 -11.83 0.09
CA VAL A 146 -6.15 -10.83 -0.85
C VAL A 146 -5.78 -9.43 -0.38
N ALA A 147 -5.33 -8.56 -1.29
CA ALA A 147 -5.08 -7.16 -0.97
C ALA A 147 -6.41 -6.42 -0.74
N GLU A 148 -6.64 -5.96 0.49
CA GLU A 148 -7.85 -5.22 0.88
C GLU A 148 -7.58 -3.71 0.95
N GLY A 149 -6.34 -3.30 1.23
CA GLY A 149 -5.98 -1.89 1.33
C GLY A 149 -4.53 -1.56 0.96
N VAL A 150 -4.23 -0.27 0.84
CA VAL A 150 -2.89 0.29 0.62
C VAL A 150 -2.56 1.25 1.76
N VAL A 151 -1.38 1.14 2.35
CA VAL A 151 -0.93 2.05 3.42
C VAL A 151 -0.89 3.48 2.89
N THR A 152 -1.68 4.38 3.48
CA THR A 152 -1.70 5.79 3.03
C THR A 152 -0.38 6.49 3.35
N ALA A 153 0.02 7.43 2.51
CA ALA A 153 1.05 8.42 2.79
C ALA A 153 0.58 9.41 3.86
N GLY A 154 1.51 9.90 4.68
CA GLY A 154 1.20 10.94 5.67
C GLY A 154 2.11 10.92 6.89
N SER A 155 2.11 12.03 7.62
CA SER A 155 2.90 12.21 8.84
C SER A 155 2.09 11.76 10.07
N ARG A 156 1.80 10.46 10.18
CA ARG A 156 1.17 9.87 11.37
C ARG A 156 2.22 9.45 12.38
N VAL A 157 1.91 9.61 13.67
CA VAL A 157 2.72 9.03 14.76
C VAL A 157 2.48 7.52 14.81
N CYS A 158 3.55 6.74 14.61
CA CYS A 158 3.54 5.28 14.62
C CYS A 158 3.44 4.72 16.06
N GLY A 159 2.88 3.52 16.23
CA GLY A 159 2.83 2.79 17.50
C GLY A 159 1.82 3.30 18.53
N ASN A 160 1.09 4.38 18.21
CA ASN A 160 0.15 5.03 19.12
C ASN A 160 -1.29 4.58 18.84
N TYR A 161 -1.91 3.87 19.81
CA TYR A 161 -3.28 3.36 19.70
C TYR A 161 -4.35 4.45 19.47
N LYS A 162 -4.08 5.71 19.84
CA LYS A 162 -4.98 6.84 19.54
C LYS A 162 -4.84 7.35 18.11
N LYS A 163 -3.88 6.84 17.35
CA LYS A 163 -3.70 7.12 15.93
C LYS A 163 -3.62 5.79 15.19
N PRO A 164 -4.75 5.08 15.00
CA PRO A 164 -4.79 3.86 14.20
C PRO A 164 -4.13 4.03 12.83
N ALA A 165 -3.55 2.96 12.30
CA ALA A 165 -3.08 2.96 10.92
C ALA A 165 -4.27 3.13 9.97
N ILE A 166 -4.08 3.90 8.91
CA ILE A 166 -5.10 4.16 7.89
C ILE A 166 -4.61 3.54 6.58
N TYR A 167 -5.52 2.90 5.87
CA TYR A 167 -5.31 2.31 4.56
C TYR A 167 -6.40 2.80 3.62
N THR A 168 -6.05 3.10 2.37
CA THR A 168 -7.03 3.28 1.29
C THR A 168 -7.56 1.89 0.93
N ARG A 169 -8.88 1.68 0.99
CA ARG A 169 -9.51 0.42 0.55
C ARG A 169 -9.37 0.32 -0.97
N ILE A 170 -9.03 -0.85 -1.49
CA ILE A 170 -8.82 -1.02 -2.93
C ILE A 170 -10.13 -1.17 -3.69
N ALA A 171 -11.10 -1.91 -3.14
CA ALA A 171 -12.34 -2.27 -3.82
C ALA A 171 -13.15 -1.10 -4.41
N PRO A 172 -13.32 0.05 -3.71
CA PRO A 172 -14.02 1.20 -4.27
C PRO A 172 -13.38 1.78 -5.54
N TYR A 173 -12.11 1.47 -5.79
CA TYR A 173 -11.35 1.97 -6.94
C TYR A 173 -11.15 0.92 -8.03
N ALA A 174 -11.77 -0.27 -7.93
CA ALA A 174 -11.59 -1.35 -8.90
C ALA A 174 -11.85 -0.91 -10.34
N ALA A 175 -12.92 -0.13 -10.59
CA ALA A 175 -13.24 0.39 -11.91
C ALA A 175 -12.18 1.38 -12.45
N TRP A 176 -11.60 2.21 -11.58
CA TRP A 176 -10.50 3.10 -11.98
C TRP A 176 -9.23 2.31 -12.30
N ILE A 177 -8.89 1.31 -11.48
CA ILE A 177 -7.75 0.43 -11.70
C ILE A 177 -7.89 -0.27 -13.06
N ASP A 178 -9.06 -0.85 -13.35
CA ASP A 178 -9.34 -1.51 -14.63
C ASP A 178 -9.24 -0.54 -15.82
N GLY A 179 -9.77 0.67 -15.68
CA GLY A 179 -9.70 1.70 -16.71
C GLY A 179 -8.27 2.07 -17.07
N VAL A 180 -7.40 2.24 -16.07
CA VAL A 180 -5.97 2.55 -16.28
C VAL A 180 -5.24 1.35 -16.88
N MET A 181 -5.49 0.12 -16.40
CA MET A 181 -4.87 -1.09 -16.95
C MET A 181 -5.24 -1.27 -18.44
N ALA A 182 -6.51 -1.09 -18.79
CA ALA A 182 -6.98 -1.23 -20.16
C ALA A 182 -6.39 -0.17 -21.11
N SER A 183 -6.25 1.09 -20.66
CA SER A 183 -5.64 2.14 -21.50
C SER A 183 -4.14 1.94 -21.69
N ALA A 184 -3.46 1.40 -20.66
CA ALA A 184 -2.02 1.15 -20.70
C ALA A 184 -1.64 0.03 -21.69
N ASP A 185 -2.50 -0.98 -21.87
CA ASP A 185 -2.27 -2.08 -22.82
C ASP A 185 -2.49 -1.65 -24.29
N GLY A 186 -3.44 -0.74 -24.55
CA GLY A 186 -3.74 -0.26 -25.90
C GLY A 186 -2.67 0.64 -26.53
N GLU A 187 -1.78 1.22 -25.72
CA GLU A 187 -0.71 2.12 -26.18
C GLU A 187 0.61 1.38 -26.52
N GLY A 188 0.60 0.04 -26.41
CA GLY A 188 1.72 -0.84 -26.73
C GLY A 188 1.78 -1.33 -28.18
N ASP A 189 0.74 -1.11 -28.99
CA ASP A 189 0.61 -1.66 -30.36
C ASP A 189 0.87 -0.63 -31.48
N THR A 190 1.31 0.59 -31.13
CA THR A 190 1.54 1.68 -32.09
C THR A 190 2.96 2.25 -32.08
N ARG A 191 4.00 1.44 -31.82
CA ARG A 191 5.40 1.84 -32.04
C ARG A 191 6.20 0.77 -32.74
#